data_AF-T0GE99-F1
#
_entry.id   AF-T0GE99-F1
#
_cell.length_a   1.000
_cell.length_b   1.000
_cell.length_c   1.000
_cell.angle_alpha   90.00
_cell.angle_beta   90.00
_cell.angle_gamma   90.00
#
_symmetry.space_group_name_H-M   'P 1'
#
loop_
_entity.id
_entity.type
_entity.pdbx_description
1 polymer ?
#
loop_
_entity_poly.entity_id
_entity_poly.type
_entity_poly.pdbx_seq_one_letter_code
_entity_poly.pdbx_strand_id
1 'polypeptide(L)'
;MTVQFLQKLFSKIITLFLFSIIVTALFRFLNSEQSNIINASIQAMSVDPPLVTKWIYRDSFYFLLGYGVWISLILVTLKFLSKFNLLFDDKIVTTALVLISISMALMLRDIPDVFYDSRKRNVIIAFLVIFSIALVFKGSFIQELSRRVARILNEKYAILVGLIVLLGLLQRLLALQFDDGLLQSGDDPKTFYESAINLYENGIRPNLGFSPGMSYFLFACFKIFGIGQLIPKILLALIGMLGLFCSIETARIFIKSKFAGIAAGVFYLTSSHYVSFSNQLWNENLFNPLFSIFIYINLVALRKSGIKYIILQILITVFAGICFSLLRSWFPLVFLVFLAGYCFESRNGNILRKAQLILIALLFCFSYLSPRFLGGQDDSLIATNNSQVNFVIGNNPYSQGTYTRHWVTFVAESKLDVNSKEMANYLMQIYKKNPELVFTNLYKKLMLWFVGAGGPRPLGNYYQHPLLISQYFYRISISLLLLVGLIRLIKHKKFILPSAYLSILFVHLVFFVDYRFTLTAMPIQAVLVPFGIIVMANIIKKKIAT
;
A
#
# COMPACT_ATOMS: atom_id res chain seq x y z
N MET A 1 22.99 -43.73 17.38
CA MET A 1 22.32 -43.05 16.26
C MET A 1 21.95 -44.11 15.24
N THR A 2 20.66 -44.35 14.94
CA THR A 2 20.21 -45.51 14.14
C THR A 2 20.39 -45.29 12.64
N VAL A 3 20.62 -46.34 11.84
CA VAL A 3 20.77 -46.27 10.37
C VAL A 3 19.57 -45.58 9.71
N GLN A 4 18.35 -45.82 10.22
CA GLN A 4 17.14 -45.12 9.79
C GLN A 4 17.17 -43.61 10.05
N PHE A 5 17.78 -43.14 11.15
CA PHE A 5 17.93 -41.72 11.43
C PHE A 5 18.86 -41.05 10.41
N LEU A 6 19.99 -41.68 10.09
CA LEU A 6 20.95 -41.18 9.10
C LEU A 6 20.32 -41.12 7.69
N GLN A 7 19.58 -42.15 7.28
CA GLN A 7 18.86 -42.16 6.00
C GLN A 7 17.82 -41.04 5.91
N LYS A 8 17.01 -40.84 6.95
CA LYS A 8 16.01 -39.75 6.98
C LYS A 8 16.67 -38.37 6.93
N LEU A 9 17.76 -38.16 7.65
CA LEU A 9 18.50 -36.91 7.65
C LEU A 9 19.12 -36.64 6.27
N PHE A 10 19.71 -37.65 5.64
CA PHE A 10 20.29 -37.54 4.31
C PHE A 10 19.23 -37.20 3.25
N SER A 11 18.07 -37.85 3.25
CA SER A 11 16.96 -37.54 2.34
C SER A 11 16.43 -36.11 2.53
N LYS A 12 16.36 -35.62 3.77
CA LYS A 12 16.01 -34.21 4.05
C LYS A 12 17.03 -33.25 3.45
N ILE A 13 18.31 -33.51 3.64
CA ILE A 13 19.41 -32.68 3.12
C ILE A 13 19.38 -32.66 1.59
N ILE A 14 19.25 -33.82 0.94
CA ILE A 14 19.15 -33.89 -0.53
C ILE A 14 17.94 -33.10 -1.03
N THR A 15 16.79 -33.25 -0.40
CA THR A 15 15.57 -32.53 -0.81
C THR A 15 15.76 -31.01 -0.68
N LEU A 16 16.37 -30.54 0.42
CA LEU A 16 16.70 -29.12 0.60
C LEU A 16 17.73 -28.62 -0.40
N PHE A 17 18.72 -29.45 -0.75
CA PHE A 17 19.74 -29.11 -1.73
C PHE A 17 19.13 -28.95 -3.14
N LEU A 18 18.30 -29.91 -3.57
CA LEU A 18 17.57 -29.83 -4.84
C LEU A 18 16.63 -28.62 -4.87
N PHE A 19 15.88 -28.39 -3.79
CA PHE A 19 15.05 -27.20 -3.65
C PHE A 19 15.88 -25.91 -3.82
N SER A 20 17.04 -25.84 -3.18
CA SER A 20 17.94 -24.68 -3.24
C SER A 20 18.50 -24.44 -4.63
N ILE A 21 18.81 -25.50 -5.40
CA ILE A 21 19.25 -25.39 -6.80
C ILE A 21 18.14 -24.79 -7.66
N ILE A 22 16.91 -25.32 -7.56
CA ILE A 22 15.78 -24.85 -8.37
C ILE A 22 15.45 -23.39 -8.03
N VAL A 23 15.44 -23.05 -6.75
CA VAL A 23 15.18 -21.68 -6.28
C VAL A 23 16.29 -20.72 -6.74
N THR A 24 17.56 -21.14 -6.68
CA THR A 24 18.69 -20.36 -7.21
C THR A 24 18.54 -20.13 -8.73
N ALA A 25 18.20 -21.17 -9.49
CA ALA A 25 18.01 -21.06 -10.94
C ALA A 25 16.86 -20.08 -11.27
N LEU A 26 15.75 -20.17 -10.54
CA LEU A 26 14.62 -19.26 -10.67
C LEU A 26 15.03 -17.80 -10.42
N PHE A 27 15.75 -17.50 -9.34
CA PHE A 27 16.15 -16.13 -9.03
C PHE A 27 17.22 -15.59 -9.97
N ARG A 28 18.17 -16.42 -10.42
CA ARG A 28 19.13 -16.04 -11.46
C ARG A 28 18.43 -15.67 -12.76
N PHE A 29 17.43 -16.45 -13.19
CA PHE A 29 16.62 -16.13 -14.36
C PHE A 29 15.91 -14.77 -14.19
N LEU A 30 15.19 -14.57 -13.08
CA LEU A 30 14.49 -13.30 -12.80
C LEU A 30 15.44 -12.09 -12.77
N ASN A 31 16.63 -12.24 -12.18
CA ASN A 31 17.65 -11.18 -12.13
C ASN A 31 18.29 -10.91 -13.51
N SER A 32 18.57 -11.95 -14.31
CA SER A 32 19.17 -11.78 -15.64
C SER A 32 18.25 -11.02 -16.59
N GLU A 33 16.94 -11.27 -16.50
CA GLU A 33 15.97 -10.49 -17.24
C GLU A 33 15.95 -9.04 -16.77
N GLN A 34 16.12 -8.76 -15.48
CA GLN A 34 16.10 -7.40 -14.93
C GLN A 34 17.16 -6.47 -15.55
N SER A 35 18.37 -6.97 -15.86
CA SER A 35 19.39 -6.20 -16.57
C SER A 35 19.05 -5.98 -18.04
N ASN A 36 18.53 -7.00 -18.73
CA ASN A 36 18.06 -6.89 -20.11
C ASN A 36 16.89 -5.91 -20.24
N ILE A 37 16.03 -5.86 -19.23
CA ILE A 37 14.91 -4.92 -19.08
C ILE A 37 15.41 -3.47 -19.00
N ILE A 38 16.40 -3.21 -18.15
CA ILE A 38 16.97 -1.86 -17.98
C ILE A 38 17.56 -1.38 -19.30
N ASN A 39 18.30 -2.24 -20.01
CA ASN A 39 18.92 -1.91 -21.30
C ASN A 39 17.88 -1.71 -22.42
N ALA A 40 16.86 -2.56 -22.50
CA ALA A 40 15.77 -2.40 -23.46
C ALA A 40 14.92 -1.14 -23.18
N SER A 41 14.79 -0.75 -21.91
CA SER A 41 14.13 0.49 -21.51
C SER A 41 14.94 1.71 -21.98
N ILE A 42 16.27 1.66 -21.87
CA ILE A 42 17.17 2.70 -22.42
C ILE A 42 17.01 2.87 -23.93
N GLN A 43 16.88 1.77 -24.67
CA GLN A 43 16.68 1.79 -26.13
C GLN A 43 15.26 2.21 -26.55
N ALA A 44 14.22 1.89 -25.79
CA ALA A 44 12.85 2.28 -26.14
C ALA A 44 12.55 3.75 -25.87
N MET A 45 13.27 4.35 -24.93
CA MET A 45 13.24 5.78 -24.64
C MET A 45 13.87 6.64 -25.77
N SER A 46 14.51 6.02 -26.77
CA SER A 46 15.14 6.70 -27.91
C SER A 46 14.31 6.68 -29.20
N VAL A 47 13.05 6.25 -29.16
CA VAL A 47 12.14 6.21 -30.32
C VAL A 47 11.01 7.23 -30.10
N ASP A 48 10.51 7.90 -31.14
CA ASP A 48 9.45 8.92 -31.04
C ASP A 48 8.15 8.48 -31.76
N PRO A 49 6.97 8.47 -31.09
CA PRO A 49 6.80 8.65 -29.66
C PRO A 49 7.43 7.47 -28.90
N PRO A 50 8.01 7.71 -27.71
CA PRO A 50 8.56 6.66 -26.87
C PRO A 50 7.45 5.66 -26.56
N LEU A 51 7.57 4.49 -27.18
CA LEU A 51 6.67 3.39 -26.97
C LEU A 51 6.93 2.88 -25.57
N VAL A 52 5.88 2.78 -24.77
CA VAL A 52 6.02 2.06 -23.51
C VAL A 52 6.23 0.62 -23.80
N THR A 53 7.47 0.23 -23.54
CA THR A 53 7.94 -1.09 -23.83
C THR A 53 7.12 -2.07 -23.03
N LYS A 54 6.92 -3.25 -23.62
CA LYS A 54 6.19 -4.37 -23.01
C LYS A 54 6.80 -4.82 -21.66
N TRP A 55 7.91 -4.23 -21.22
CA TRP A 55 8.66 -4.57 -20.02
C TRP A 55 7.79 -4.54 -18.76
N ILE A 56 7.10 -3.45 -18.41
CA ILE A 56 6.28 -3.43 -17.16
C ILE A 56 5.30 -4.62 -17.11
N TYR A 57 4.70 -5.02 -18.25
CA TYR A 57 3.77 -6.16 -18.33
C TYR A 57 4.48 -7.49 -18.29
N ARG A 58 5.50 -7.64 -19.14
CA ARG A 58 6.33 -8.83 -19.22
C ARG A 58 6.94 -9.13 -17.85
N ASP A 59 7.42 -8.12 -17.16
CA ASP A 59 8.20 -8.26 -15.94
C ASP A 59 7.28 -8.47 -14.74
N SER A 60 6.17 -7.72 -14.65
CA SER A 60 5.16 -8.01 -13.63
C SER A 60 4.58 -9.42 -13.82
N PHE A 61 4.44 -9.88 -15.08
CA PHE A 61 4.03 -11.25 -15.39
C PHE A 61 5.12 -12.28 -15.04
N TYR A 62 6.39 -12.03 -15.35
CA TYR A 62 7.51 -12.90 -14.95
C TYR A 62 7.65 -12.98 -13.44
N PHE A 63 7.46 -11.88 -12.71
CA PHE A 63 7.44 -11.90 -11.25
C PHE A 63 6.24 -12.65 -10.69
N LEU A 64 5.04 -12.50 -11.26
CA LEU A 64 3.86 -13.28 -10.86
C LEU A 64 4.05 -14.77 -11.15
N LEU A 65 4.58 -15.12 -12.34
CA LEU A 65 4.88 -16.49 -12.73
C LEU A 65 5.94 -17.10 -11.81
N GLY A 66 7.05 -16.39 -11.59
CA GLY A 66 8.13 -16.81 -10.71
C GLY A 66 7.66 -16.98 -9.27
N TYR A 67 6.81 -16.08 -8.77
CA TYR A 67 6.17 -16.21 -7.46
C TYR A 67 5.25 -17.44 -7.39
N GLY A 68 4.46 -17.70 -8.45
CA GLY A 68 3.61 -18.88 -8.56
C GLY A 68 4.40 -20.19 -8.59
N VAL A 69 5.52 -20.22 -9.32
CA VAL A 69 6.47 -21.35 -9.35
C VAL A 69 7.07 -21.56 -7.96
N TRP A 70 7.52 -20.49 -7.29
CA TRP A 70 8.10 -20.56 -5.95
C TRP A 70 7.13 -21.13 -4.90
N ILE A 71 5.88 -20.65 -4.85
CA ILE A 71 4.86 -21.23 -3.95
C ILE A 71 4.61 -22.70 -4.26
N SER A 72 4.48 -23.04 -5.56
CA SER A 72 4.21 -24.41 -5.98
C SER A 72 5.35 -25.34 -5.56
N LEU A 73 6.60 -24.89 -5.69
CA LEU A 73 7.78 -25.62 -5.21
C LEU A 73 7.73 -25.87 -3.70
N ILE A 74 7.39 -24.86 -2.89
CA ILE A 74 7.23 -25.04 -1.44
C ILE A 74 6.16 -26.09 -1.13
N LEU A 75 4.97 -25.98 -1.76
CA LEU A 75 3.86 -26.89 -1.51
C LEU A 75 4.15 -28.33 -1.95
N VAL A 76 4.76 -28.51 -3.13
CA VAL A 76 5.18 -29.83 -3.63
C VAL A 76 6.23 -30.44 -2.70
N THR A 77 7.21 -29.64 -2.26
CA THR A 77 8.25 -30.10 -1.33
C THR A 77 7.64 -30.53 0.01
N LEU A 78 6.73 -29.73 0.57
CA LEU A 78 6.01 -30.08 1.80
C LEU A 78 5.19 -31.36 1.63
N LYS A 79 4.46 -31.52 0.52
CA LYS A 79 3.66 -32.72 0.23
C LYS A 79 4.55 -33.96 0.09
N PHE A 80 5.67 -33.84 -0.62
CA PHE A 80 6.64 -34.91 -0.79
C PHE A 80 7.23 -35.31 0.57
N LEU A 81 7.78 -34.36 1.34
CA LEU A 81 8.34 -34.63 2.66
C LEU A 81 7.29 -35.23 3.61
N SER A 82 6.04 -34.77 3.55
CA SER A 82 4.94 -35.35 4.35
C SER A 82 4.63 -36.79 3.94
N LYS A 83 4.60 -37.12 2.64
CA LYS A 83 4.30 -38.46 2.12
C LYS A 83 5.31 -39.51 2.63
N PHE A 84 6.57 -39.12 2.78
CA PHE A 84 7.65 -40.00 3.23
C PHE A 84 7.97 -39.86 4.72
N ASN A 85 7.16 -39.10 5.48
CA ASN A 85 7.39 -38.78 6.89
C ASN A 85 8.81 -38.20 7.16
N LEU A 86 9.24 -37.28 6.28
CA LEU A 86 10.52 -36.59 6.27
C LEU A 86 10.39 -35.12 6.69
N LEU A 87 9.37 -34.75 7.47
CA LEU A 87 9.23 -33.39 8.00
C LEU A 87 10.23 -33.14 9.16
N PHE A 88 10.55 -31.88 9.43
CA PHE A 88 11.29 -31.49 10.64
C PHE A 88 10.37 -31.55 11.87
N ASP A 89 10.78 -32.27 12.92
CA ASP A 89 10.06 -32.45 14.19
C ASP A 89 8.54 -32.69 14.03
N ASP A 90 8.18 -33.63 13.14
CA ASP A 90 6.80 -34.01 12.74
C ASP A 90 5.87 -32.84 12.38
N LYS A 91 6.42 -31.65 12.05
CA LYS A 91 5.64 -30.42 11.86
C LYS A 91 5.86 -29.78 10.49
N ILE A 92 4.75 -29.61 9.77
CA ILE A 92 4.69 -28.91 8.48
C ILE A 92 5.13 -27.45 8.60
N VAL A 93 4.77 -26.76 9.69
CA VAL A 93 5.08 -25.33 9.90
C VAL A 93 6.59 -25.08 9.99
N THR A 94 7.31 -25.88 10.78
CA THR A 94 8.77 -25.80 10.90
C THR A 94 9.43 -26.00 9.54
N THR A 95 9.00 -27.01 8.81
CA THR A 95 9.52 -27.31 7.47
C THR A 95 9.26 -26.17 6.48
N ALA A 96 8.06 -25.58 6.51
CA ALA A 96 7.71 -24.44 5.66
C ALA A 96 8.59 -23.21 5.96
N LEU A 97 8.83 -22.92 7.24
CA LEU A 97 9.70 -21.81 7.65
C LEU A 97 11.14 -22.00 7.19
N VAL A 98 11.69 -23.21 7.28
CA VAL A 98 13.02 -23.53 6.74
C VAL A 98 13.10 -23.28 5.24
N LEU A 99 12.12 -23.77 4.46
CA LEU A 99 12.07 -23.55 3.01
C LEU A 99 11.99 -22.07 2.63
N ILE A 100 11.17 -21.29 3.37
CA ILE A 100 11.05 -19.85 3.17
C ILE A 100 12.36 -19.13 3.52
N SER A 101 12.98 -19.44 4.66
CA SER A 101 14.24 -18.80 5.08
C SER A 101 15.39 -19.09 4.12
N ILE A 102 15.51 -20.33 3.63
CA ILE A 102 16.48 -20.67 2.57
C ILE A 102 16.19 -19.86 1.30
N SER A 103 14.92 -19.80 0.87
CA SER A 103 14.54 -19.03 -0.31
C SER A 103 14.90 -17.54 -0.19
N MET A 104 14.63 -16.93 0.98
CA MET A 104 14.96 -15.53 1.24
C MET A 104 16.48 -15.30 1.24
N ALA A 105 17.26 -16.21 1.80
CA ALA A 105 18.72 -16.12 1.80
C ALA A 105 19.29 -16.18 0.38
N LEU A 106 18.79 -17.11 -0.44
CA LEU A 106 19.18 -17.24 -1.86
C LEU A 106 18.78 -16.01 -2.68
N MET A 107 17.55 -15.53 -2.47
CA MET A 107 17.07 -14.31 -3.12
C MET A 107 18.00 -13.13 -2.80
N LEU A 108 18.34 -12.92 -1.53
CA LEU A 108 19.26 -11.85 -1.13
C LEU A 108 20.64 -12.03 -1.76
N ARG A 109 21.20 -13.24 -1.74
CA ARG A 109 22.52 -13.56 -2.30
C ARG A 109 22.63 -13.15 -3.77
N ASP A 110 21.58 -13.41 -4.54
CA ASP A 110 21.58 -13.19 -5.99
C ASP A 110 21.22 -11.74 -6.38
N ILE A 111 20.98 -10.82 -5.43
CA ILE A 111 20.76 -9.38 -5.72
C ILE A 111 22.09 -8.72 -6.11
N PRO A 112 22.15 -7.95 -7.22
CA PRO A 112 23.35 -7.23 -7.64
C PRO A 112 23.83 -6.20 -6.61
N ASP A 113 25.16 -6.06 -6.46
CA ASP A 113 25.81 -5.15 -5.50
C ASP A 113 25.46 -3.67 -5.71
N VAL A 114 25.06 -3.30 -6.94
CA VAL A 114 24.61 -1.93 -7.28
C VAL A 114 23.39 -1.49 -6.45
N PHE A 115 22.59 -2.45 -5.94
CA PHE A 115 21.37 -2.16 -5.21
C PHE A 115 21.49 -2.26 -3.69
N TYR A 116 22.56 -2.86 -3.15
CA TYR A 116 22.69 -3.09 -1.71
C TYR A 116 24.14 -3.17 -1.24
N ASP A 117 24.40 -2.60 -0.05
CA ASP A 117 25.68 -2.77 0.63
C ASP A 117 25.95 -4.26 0.91
N SER A 118 27.10 -4.74 0.44
CA SER A 118 27.46 -6.16 0.49
C SER A 118 27.55 -6.69 1.93
N ARG A 119 27.96 -5.86 2.90
CA ARG A 119 28.06 -6.25 4.31
C ARG A 119 26.69 -6.43 4.93
N LYS A 120 25.78 -5.47 4.77
CA LYS A 120 24.39 -5.57 5.27
C LYS A 120 23.67 -6.78 4.69
N ARG A 121 23.82 -7.04 3.38
CA ARG A 121 23.27 -8.23 2.73
C ARG A 121 23.77 -9.52 3.39
N ASN A 122 25.09 -9.65 3.56
CA ASN A 122 25.70 -10.87 4.09
C ASN A 122 25.30 -11.14 5.55
N VAL A 123 25.13 -10.10 6.38
CA VAL A 123 24.62 -10.23 7.76
C VAL A 123 23.20 -10.82 7.77
N ILE A 124 22.31 -10.34 6.90
CA ILE A 124 20.94 -10.85 6.82
C ILE A 124 20.92 -12.30 6.32
N ILE A 125 21.74 -12.63 5.31
CA ILE A 125 21.88 -14.00 4.82
C ILE A 125 22.37 -14.93 5.93
N ALA A 126 23.42 -14.54 6.66
CA ALA A 126 23.95 -15.31 7.78
C ALA A 126 22.87 -15.54 8.86
N PHE A 127 22.10 -14.50 9.20
CA PHE A 127 20.97 -14.62 10.12
C PHE A 127 19.94 -15.65 9.63
N LEU A 128 19.53 -15.61 8.35
CA LEU A 128 18.55 -16.55 7.80
C LEU A 128 19.06 -18.00 7.79
N VAL A 129 20.34 -18.21 7.52
CA VAL A 129 20.98 -19.53 7.56
C VAL A 129 21.05 -20.06 8.99
N ILE A 130 21.55 -19.24 9.94
CA ILE A 130 21.60 -19.60 11.37
C ILE A 130 20.20 -19.89 11.89
N PHE A 131 19.21 -19.07 11.52
CA PHE A 131 17.81 -19.28 11.88
C PHE A 131 17.28 -20.61 11.32
N SER A 132 17.56 -20.93 10.05
CA SER A 132 17.16 -22.19 9.43
C SER A 132 17.77 -23.40 10.16
N ILE A 133 19.06 -23.34 10.48
CA ILE A 133 19.77 -24.35 11.27
C ILE A 133 19.10 -24.50 12.64
N ALA A 134 18.85 -23.39 13.35
CA ALA A 134 18.18 -23.41 14.63
C ALA A 134 16.78 -24.03 14.55
N LEU A 135 16.01 -23.76 13.49
CA LEU A 135 14.69 -24.36 13.28
C LEU A 135 14.75 -25.87 12.99
N VAL A 136 15.76 -26.32 12.25
CA VAL A 136 15.98 -27.74 11.96
C VAL A 136 16.27 -28.53 13.23
N PHE A 137 17.06 -27.96 14.15
CA PHE A 137 17.47 -28.64 15.40
C PHE A 137 16.53 -28.39 16.59
N LYS A 138 15.68 -27.35 16.54
CA LYS A 138 14.74 -26.98 17.61
C LYS A 138 13.34 -26.71 17.05
N GLY A 139 12.77 -27.61 16.24
CA GLY A 139 11.41 -27.46 15.71
C GLY A 139 10.32 -27.56 16.78
N SER A 140 10.53 -28.33 17.85
CA SER A 140 9.66 -28.34 19.05
C SER A 140 9.57 -26.96 19.72
N PHE A 141 10.65 -26.17 19.67
CA PHE A 141 10.69 -24.80 20.17
C PHE A 141 9.73 -23.87 19.41
N ILE A 142 9.45 -24.08 18.12
CA ILE A 142 8.50 -23.22 17.37
C ILE A 142 7.08 -23.34 17.93
N GLN A 143 6.65 -24.54 18.35
CA GLN A 143 5.33 -24.70 18.94
C GLN A 143 5.25 -24.06 20.32
N GLU A 144 6.27 -24.27 21.15
CA GLU A 144 6.38 -23.62 22.46
C GLU A 144 6.47 -22.08 22.30
N LEU A 145 7.21 -21.60 21.31
CA LEU A 145 7.29 -20.20 20.93
C LEU A 145 5.94 -19.69 20.45
N SER A 146 5.17 -20.45 19.66
CA SER A 146 3.84 -20.04 19.20
C SER A 146 2.85 -19.92 20.36
N ARG A 147 2.90 -20.84 21.34
CA ARG A 147 2.10 -20.79 22.57
C ARG A 147 2.51 -19.62 23.45
N ARG A 148 3.82 -19.42 23.63
CA ARG A 148 4.39 -18.28 24.38
C ARG A 148 4.07 -16.95 23.72
N VAL A 149 4.16 -16.85 22.39
CA VAL A 149 3.79 -15.66 21.62
C VAL A 149 2.29 -15.40 21.78
N ALA A 150 1.42 -16.42 21.70
CA ALA A 150 -0.01 -16.23 21.97
C ALA A 150 -0.29 -15.76 23.40
N ARG A 151 0.44 -16.30 24.40
CA ARG A 151 0.35 -15.87 25.80
C ARG A 151 0.84 -14.42 25.97
N ILE A 152 2.02 -14.08 25.46
CA ILE A 152 2.59 -12.73 25.48
C ILE A 152 1.68 -11.74 24.74
N LEU A 153 1.14 -12.10 23.57
CA LEU A 153 0.18 -11.28 22.85
C LEU A 153 -1.06 -11.00 23.69
N ASN A 154 -1.51 -11.95 24.50
CA ASN A 154 -2.66 -11.76 25.37
C ASN A 154 -2.33 -10.90 26.60
N GLU A 155 -1.22 -11.17 27.27
CA GLU A 155 -0.83 -10.52 28.53
C GLU A 155 -0.20 -9.14 28.32
N LYS A 156 0.58 -8.97 27.24
CA LYS A 156 1.43 -7.79 26.98
C LYS A 156 1.01 -7.03 25.72
N TYR A 157 -0.22 -7.21 25.24
CA TYR A 157 -0.74 -6.55 24.04
C TYR A 157 -0.43 -5.05 23.99
N ALA A 158 -0.74 -4.31 25.06
CA ALA A 158 -0.55 -2.87 25.12
C ALA A 158 0.93 -2.47 24.97
N ILE A 159 1.84 -3.24 25.57
CA ILE A 159 3.29 -3.02 25.45
C ILE A 159 3.74 -3.24 24.01
N LEU A 160 3.26 -4.30 23.36
CA LEU A 160 3.60 -4.60 21.96
C LEU A 160 3.06 -3.52 21.01
N VAL A 161 1.85 -3.03 21.22
CA VAL A 161 1.30 -1.89 20.46
C VAL A 161 2.14 -0.64 20.70
N GLY A 162 2.47 -0.32 21.94
CA GLY A 162 3.32 0.82 22.28
C GLY A 162 4.68 0.74 21.60
N LEU A 163 5.31 -0.44 21.59
CA LEU A 163 6.58 -0.67 20.93
C LEU A 163 6.48 -0.53 19.41
N ILE A 164 5.41 -1.04 18.77
CA ILE A 164 5.19 -0.87 17.33
C ILE A 164 5.01 0.62 16.98
N VAL A 165 4.22 1.36 17.76
CA VAL A 165 4.01 2.80 17.54
C VAL A 165 5.32 3.57 17.72
N LEU A 166 6.09 3.24 18.74
CA LEU A 166 7.41 3.84 18.99
C LEU A 166 8.39 3.53 17.85
N LEU A 167 8.46 2.29 17.38
CA LEU A 167 9.29 1.93 16.22
C LEU A 167 8.85 2.69 14.97
N GLY A 168 7.55 2.87 14.76
CA GLY A 168 7.00 3.67 13.66
C GLY A 168 7.41 5.14 13.76
N LEU A 169 7.44 5.71 14.97
CA LEU A 169 7.97 7.05 15.20
C LEU A 169 9.44 7.14 14.88
N LEU A 170 10.25 6.25 15.47
CA LEU A 170 11.69 6.25 15.29
C LEU A 170 12.05 6.08 13.82
N GLN A 171 11.35 5.23 13.09
CA GLN A 171 11.54 5.05 11.66
C GLN A 171 11.27 6.35 10.88
N ARG A 172 10.24 7.11 11.24
CA ARG A 172 9.92 8.41 10.63
C ARG A 172 10.94 9.49 11.01
N LEU A 173 11.32 9.57 12.28
CA LEU A 173 12.34 10.52 12.76
C LEU A 173 13.70 10.26 12.13
N LEU A 174 14.11 8.99 12.01
CA LEU A 174 15.33 8.61 11.30
C LEU A 174 15.23 9.00 9.82
N ALA A 175 14.11 8.70 9.17
CA ALA A 175 13.91 9.10 7.79
C ALA A 175 13.91 10.63 7.58
N LEU A 176 13.60 11.44 8.61
CA LEU A 176 13.71 12.90 8.53
C LEU A 176 15.17 13.36 8.50
N GLN A 177 16.07 12.64 9.16
CA GLN A 177 17.51 12.93 9.15
C GLN A 177 18.16 12.68 7.79
N PHE A 178 17.54 11.81 6.98
CA PHE A 178 18.00 11.47 5.62
C PHE A 178 17.17 12.18 4.53
N ASP A 179 16.26 13.09 4.91
CA ASP A 179 15.42 13.85 3.99
C ASP A 179 16.04 15.25 3.82
N ASP A 180 16.85 15.43 2.78
CA ASP A 180 17.63 16.65 2.46
C ASP A 180 16.77 17.88 2.11
N GLY A 181 15.53 17.97 2.59
CA GLY A 181 14.65 19.13 2.37
C GLY A 181 14.21 19.25 0.91
N LEU A 182 13.84 18.13 0.27
CA LEU A 182 13.50 18.06 -1.16
C LEU A 182 12.21 18.82 -1.50
N LEU A 183 12.27 20.16 -1.50
CA LEU A 183 11.37 21.04 -2.23
C LEU A 183 11.94 21.23 -3.64
N GLN A 184 11.90 20.17 -4.45
CA GLN A 184 12.36 20.25 -5.83
C GLN A 184 11.38 21.05 -6.69
N SER A 185 11.90 21.84 -7.64
CA SER A 185 11.06 22.54 -8.63
C SER A 185 10.28 21.51 -9.46
N GLY A 186 8.96 21.73 -9.57
CA GLY A 186 8.06 20.82 -10.25
C GLY A 186 7.50 19.67 -9.40
N ASP A 187 7.86 19.52 -8.13
CA ASP A 187 7.26 18.49 -7.27
C ASP A 187 6.06 19.04 -6.45
N ASP A 188 5.11 18.15 -6.10
CA ASP A 188 3.93 18.48 -5.30
C ASP A 188 4.28 19.18 -3.96
N PRO A 189 5.30 18.76 -3.17
CA PRO A 189 5.67 19.38 -1.89
C PRO A 189 6.00 20.86 -2.01
N LYS A 190 6.74 21.25 -3.07
CA LYS A 190 7.14 22.64 -3.28
C LYS A 190 5.94 23.51 -3.59
N THR A 191 5.07 23.04 -4.47
CA THR A 191 3.83 23.73 -4.83
C THR A 191 2.95 23.99 -3.60
N PHE A 192 2.83 23.00 -2.69
CA PHE A 192 2.09 23.19 -1.45
C PHE A 192 2.72 24.22 -0.52
N TYR A 193 4.03 24.17 -0.40
CA TYR A 193 4.83 25.02 0.47
C TYR A 193 4.76 26.49 0.02
N GLU A 194 4.97 26.76 -1.26
CA GLU A 194 4.86 28.10 -1.85
C GLU A 194 3.43 28.65 -1.75
N SER A 195 2.41 27.82 -1.99
CA SER A 195 1.01 28.22 -1.82
C SER A 195 0.69 28.58 -0.36
N ALA A 196 1.31 27.89 0.61
CA ALA A 196 1.15 28.19 2.03
C ALA A 196 1.85 29.49 2.44
N ILE A 197 3.03 29.78 1.87
CA ILE A 197 3.73 31.06 2.04
C ILE A 197 2.90 32.20 1.46
N ASN A 198 2.42 32.07 0.23
CA ASN A 198 1.58 33.10 -0.41
C ASN A 198 0.29 33.39 0.38
N LEU A 199 -0.33 32.35 0.95
CA LEU A 199 -1.46 32.54 1.85
C LEU A 199 -1.06 33.23 3.16
N TYR A 200 0.12 32.90 3.70
CA TYR A 200 0.64 33.46 4.95
C TYR A 200 1.01 34.94 4.82
N GLU A 201 1.76 35.30 3.77
CA GLU A 201 2.32 36.64 3.54
C GLU A 201 1.34 37.56 2.82
N ASN A 202 0.67 37.06 1.77
CA ASN A 202 -0.10 37.89 0.83
C ASN A 202 -1.62 37.67 0.94
N GLY A 203 -2.07 36.73 1.78
CA GLY A 203 -3.50 36.38 1.89
C GLY A 203 -4.08 35.70 0.65
N ILE A 204 -3.23 35.31 -0.31
CA ILE A 204 -3.65 34.71 -1.58
C ILE A 204 -4.05 33.25 -1.32
N ARG A 205 -5.30 32.92 -1.62
CA ARG A 205 -5.83 31.56 -1.41
C ARG A 205 -5.23 30.56 -2.41
N PRO A 206 -4.91 29.32 -1.99
CA PRO A 206 -4.47 28.27 -2.89
C PRO A 206 -5.50 28.00 -4.00
N ASN A 207 -5.03 27.72 -5.21
CA ASN A 207 -5.88 27.31 -6.32
C ASN A 207 -6.55 25.95 -6.01
N LEU A 208 -7.86 25.82 -6.24
CA LEU A 208 -8.63 24.59 -5.99
C LEU A 208 -8.61 23.58 -7.13
N GLY A 209 -8.04 23.93 -8.29
CA GLY A 209 -7.71 22.99 -9.36
C GLY A 209 -6.76 21.88 -8.91
N PHE A 210 -6.03 22.13 -7.82
CA PHE A 210 -5.26 21.14 -7.07
C PHE A 210 -5.83 21.00 -5.65
N SER A 211 -5.82 19.79 -5.05
CA SER A 211 -6.33 19.58 -3.67
C SER A 211 -5.46 20.35 -2.64
N PRO A 212 -5.95 21.42 -1.99
CA PRO A 212 -5.09 22.36 -1.25
C PRO A 212 -4.86 21.99 0.22
N GLY A 213 -5.30 20.81 0.66
CA GLY A 213 -5.32 20.43 2.08
C GLY A 213 -3.96 20.54 2.77
N MET A 214 -2.88 20.14 2.10
CA MET A 214 -1.52 20.28 2.63
C MET A 214 -1.09 21.75 2.74
N SER A 215 -1.46 22.62 1.80
CA SER A 215 -1.17 24.07 1.89
C SER A 215 -1.86 24.71 3.10
N TYR A 216 -3.11 24.35 3.38
CA TYR A 216 -3.81 24.84 4.57
C TYR A 216 -3.21 24.31 5.88
N PHE A 217 -2.77 23.05 5.90
CA PHE A 217 -2.05 22.48 7.05
C PHE A 217 -0.74 23.22 7.30
N LEU A 218 0.05 23.49 6.25
CA LEU A 218 1.29 24.24 6.34
C LEU A 218 1.05 25.69 6.79
N PHE A 219 0.05 26.36 6.24
CA PHE A 219 -0.34 27.70 6.66
C PHE A 219 -0.68 27.77 8.15
N ALA A 220 -1.45 26.79 8.66
CA ALA A 220 -1.77 26.71 10.08
C ALA A 220 -0.50 26.53 10.94
N CYS A 221 0.45 25.72 10.46
CA CYS A 221 1.75 25.58 11.13
C CYS A 221 2.53 26.91 11.12
N PHE A 222 2.57 27.62 9.98
CA PHE A 222 3.30 28.88 9.85
C PHE A 222 2.72 29.99 10.73
N LYS A 223 1.39 30.02 10.92
CA LYS A 223 0.74 30.96 11.85
C LYS A 223 1.14 30.76 13.30
N ILE A 224 1.46 29.53 13.71
CA ILE A 224 1.80 29.21 15.10
C ILE A 224 3.32 29.23 15.34
N PHE A 225 4.10 28.69 14.41
CA PHE A 225 5.52 28.39 14.60
C PHE A 225 6.46 29.16 13.65
N GLY A 226 5.92 29.99 12.76
CA GLY A 226 6.68 30.65 11.71
C GLY A 226 6.92 29.76 10.48
N ILE A 227 7.41 30.37 9.41
CA ILE A 227 7.68 29.67 8.14
C ILE A 227 8.86 28.70 8.34
N GLY A 228 8.64 27.42 8.04
CA GLY A 228 9.68 26.40 8.18
C GLY A 228 9.17 24.99 7.85
N GLN A 229 10.07 24.07 7.54
CA GLN A 229 9.69 22.70 7.14
C GLN A 229 9.69 21.70 8.30
N LEU A 230 10.54 21.92 9.31
CA LEU A 230 10.79 20.94 10.37
C LEU A 230 9.55 20.68 11.22
N ILE A 231 8.88 21.74 11.70
CA ILE A 231 7.71 21.60 12.58
C ILE A 231 6.55 20.88 11.89
N PRO A 232 6.12 21.25 10.66
CA PRO A 232 5.10 20.48 9.94
C PRO A 232 5.45 18.99 9.79
N LYS A 233 6.71 18.66 9.49
CA LYS A 233 7.17 17.28 9.34
C LYS A 233 7.13 16.52 10.67
N ILE A 234 7.54 17.13 11.78
CA ILE A 234 7.40 16.55 13.13
C ILE A 234 5.91 16.30 13.45
N LEU A 235 5.04 17.27 13.19
CA LEU A 235 3.60 17.12 13.40
C LEU A 235 3.00 15.99 12.56
N LEU A 236 3.41 15.85 11.29
CA LEU A 236 3.01 14.71 10.44
C LEU A 236 3.50 13.36 11.00
N ALA A 237 4.71 13.32 11.58
CA ALA A 237 5.22 12.14 12.26
C ALA A 237 4.34 11.76 13.46
N LEU A 238 3.97 12.74 14.30
CA LEU A 238 3.09 12.57 15.46
C LEU A 238 1.67 12.14 15.05
N ILE A 239 1.06 12.81 14.07
CA ILE A 239 -0.27 12.47 13.56
C ILE A 239 -0.26 11.05 12.99
N GLY A 240 0.81 10.64 12.30
CA GLY A 240 0.89 9.29 11.79
C GLY A 240 1.17 8.20 12.81
N MET A 241 1.78 8.50 13.96
CA MET A 241 1.75 7.57 15.10
C MET A 241 0.32 7.31 15.57
N LEU A 242 -0.46 8.39 15.72
CA LEU A 242 -1.85 8.28 16.14
C LEU A 242 -2.67 7.49 15.10
N GLY A 243 -2.46 7.77 13.81
CA GLY A 243 -3.04 6.99 12.71
C GLY A 243 -2.66 5.51 12.73
N LEU A 244 -1.39 5.19 12.99
CA LEU A 244 -0.91 3.82 13.14
C LEU A 244 -1.59 3.11 14.32
N PHE A 245 -1.64 3.75 15.50
CA PHE A 245 -2.34 3.23 16.66
C PHE A 245 -3.83 2.96 16.35
N CYS A 246 -4.52 3.93 15.73
CA CYS A 246 -5.91 3.79 15.32
C CYS A 246 -6.10 2.64 14.31
N SER A 247 -5.15 2.40 13.41
CA SER A 247 -5.20 1.29 12.45
C SER A 247 -5.08 -0.07 13.15
N ILE A 248 -4.12 -0.19 14.08
CA ILE A 248 -3.92 -1.38 14.92
C ILE A 248 -5.21 -1.70 15.69
N GLU A 249 -5.78 -0.71 16.36
CA GLU A 249 -6.99 -0.89 17.14
C GLU A 249 -8.22 -1.16 16.26
N THR A 250 -8.31 -0.54 15.08
CA THR A 250 -9.36 -0.84 14.10
C THR A 250 -9.32 -2.31 13.70
N ALA A 251 -8.15 -2.84 13.33
CA ALA A 251 -8.00 -4.24 12.96
C ALA A 251 -8.36 -5.17 14.13
N ARG A 252 -7.87 -4.88 15.34
CA ARG A 252 -8.20 -5.64 16.55
C ARG A 252 -9.70 -5.68 16.81
N ILE A 253 -10.35 -4.52 16.80
CA ILE A 253 -11.77 -4.35 17.13
C ILE A 253 -12.63 -4.99 16.05
N PHE A 254 -12.34 -4.74 14.78
CA PHE A 254 -13.11 -5.24 13.64
C PHE A 254 -13.06 -6.77 13.56
N ILE A 255 -11.86 -7.36 13.64
CA ILE A 255 -11.63 -8.81 13.51
C ILE A 255 -11.82 -9.55 14.85
N LYS A 256 -11.89 -8.81 15.97
CA LYS A 256 -11.94 -9.35 17.35
C LYS A 256 -10.72 -10.20 17.70
N SER A 257 -9.52 -9.78 17.27
CA SER A 257 -8.27 -10.52 17.50
C SER A 257 -7.11 -9.58 17.80
N LYS A 258 -6.41 -9.79 18.92
CA LYS A 258 -5.18 -9.06 19.27
C LYS A 258 -4.07 -9.29 18.25
N PHE A 259 -3.96 -10.52 17.73
CA PHE A 259 -3.02 -10.83 16.65
C PHE A 259 -3.29 -9.98 15.40
N ALA A 260 -4.56 -9.74 15.06
CA ALA A 260 -4.91 -8.91 13.91
C ALA A 260 -4.42 -7.47 14.07
N GLY A 261 -4.51 -6.90 15.29
CA GLY A 261 -3.96 -5.58 15.59
C GLY A 261 -2.44 -5.53 15.41
N ILE A 262 -1.71 -6.50 15.97
CA ILE A 262 -0.26 -6.58 15.82
C ILE A 262 0.14 -6.77 14.34
N ALA A 263 -0.55 -7.63 13.60
CA ALA A 263 -0.30 -7.84 12.18
C ALA A 263 -0.54 -6.57 11.35
N ALA A 264 -1.56 -5.77 11.69
CA ALA A 264 -1.79 -4.46 11.07
C ALA A 264 -0.62 -3.50 11.32
N GLY A 265 -0.11 -3.49 12.55
CA GLY A 265 1.06 -2.70 12.92
C GLY A 265 2.33 -3.10 12.15
N VAL A 266 2.60 -4.41 12.07
CA VAL A 266 3.73 -4.96 11.30
C VAL A 266 3.60 -4.64 9.81
N PHE A 267 2.40 -4.72 9.25
CA PHE A 267 2.13 -4.33 7.86
C PHE A 267 2.52 -2.86 7.59
N TYR A 268 2.22 -1.95 8.52
CA TYR A 268 2.65 -0.55 8.40
C TYR A 268 4.17 -0.39 8.48
N LEU A 269 4.83 -1.02 9.45
CA LEU A 269 6.29 -0.92 9.65
C LEU A 269 7.11 -1.50 8.48
N THR A 270 6.57 -2.52 7.82
CA THR A 270 7.22 -3.23 6.71
C THR A 270 6.83 -2.68 5.33
N SER A 271 5.84 -1.79 5.25
CA SER A 271 5.44 -1.16 4.00
C SER A 271 6.48 -0.13 3.55
N SER A 272 7.25 -0.47 2.52
CA SER A 272 8.24 0.44 1.93
C SER A 272 7.60 1.77 1.49
N HIS A 273 6.38 1.73 0.96
CA HIS A 273 5.64 2.93 0.54
C HIS A 273 5.34 3.86 1.71
N TYR A 274 4.86 3.30 2.82
CA TYR A 274 4.55 4.11 3.99
C TYR A 274 5.80 4.81 4.51
N VAL A 275 6.91 4.07 4.61
CA VAL A 275 8.16 4.58 5.15
C VAL A 275 8.77 5.63 4.23
N SER A 276 8.94 5.31 2.96
CA SER A 276 9.57 6.21 1.98
C SER A 276 8.81 7.51 1.76
N PHE A 277 7.48 7.50 1.87
CA PHE A 277 6.69 8.70 1.68
C PHE A 277 6.37 9.43 2.98
N SER A 278 6.43 8.78 4.14
CA SER A 278 5.88 9.32 5.41
C SER A 278 6.35 10.71 5.86
N ASN A 279 7.47 11.22 5.35
CA ASN A 279 8.04 12.52 5.72
C ASN A 279 7.87 13.62 4.68
N GLN A 280 7.37 13.30 3.50
CA GLN A 280 7.14 14.27 2.44
C GLN A 280 5.89 15.10 2.74
N LEU A 281 5.89 16.38 2.36
CA LEU A 281 4.76 17.28 2.52
C LEU A 281 3.71 17.01 1.42
N TRP A 282 3.11 15.82 1.44
CA TRP A 282 2.08 15.39 0.49
C TRP A 282 0.72 15.22 1.13
N ASN A 283 -0.33 15.51 0.37
CA ASN A 283 -1.71 15.26 0.79
C ASN A 283 -1.93 13.80 1.23
N GLU A 284 -1.32 12.81 0.56
CA GLU A 284 -1.42 11.39 0.91
C GLU A 284 -0.97 11.12 2.35
N ASN A 285 0.10 11.78 2.79
CA ASN A 285 0.73 11.55 4.09
C ASN A 285 -0.07 12.13 5.25
N LEU A 286 -0.84 13.19 5.02
CA LEU A 286 -1.80 13.71 5.98
C LEU A 286 -3.14 12.93 5.89
N PHE A 287 -3.55 12.56 4.68
CA PHE A 287 -4.79 11.80 4.45
C PHE A 287 -4.77 10.43 5.12
N ASN A 288 -3.72 9.62 4.91
CA ASN A 288 -3.61 8.25 5.44
C ASN A 288 -3.88 8.17 6.96
N PRO A 289 -3.13 8.87 7.83
CA PRO A 289 -3.33 8.76 9.26
C PRO A 289 -4.64 9.38 9.74
N LEU A 290 -5.09 10.48 9.14
CA LEU A 290 -6.41 11.04 9.44
C LEU A 290 -7.52 10.04 9.08
N PHE A 291 -7.39 9.34 7.95
CA PHE A 291 -8.36 8.33 7.52
C PHE A 291 -8.38 7.11 8.46
N SER A 292 -7.22 6.69 8.98
CA SER A 292 -7.15 5.68 10.03
C SER A 292 -7.85 6.11 11.32
N ILE A 293 -7.65 7.37 11.76
CA ILE A 293 -8.33 7.94 12.93
C ILE A 293 -9.84 7.97 12.69
N PHE A 294 -10.26 8.43 11.51
CA PHE A 294 -11.66 8.50 11.11
C PHE A 294 -12.35 7.13 11.14
N ILE A 295 -11.74 6.09 10.54
CA ILE A 295 -12.28 4.73 10.55
C ILE A 295 -12.38 4.22 11.99
N TYR A 296 -11.34 4.41 12.80
CA TYR A 296 -11.30 3.96 14.19
C TYR A 296 -12.44 4.58 15.02
N ILE A 297 -12.56 5.90 15.00
CA ILE A 297 -13.57 6.58 15.82
C ILE A 297 -14.98 6.20 15.36
N ASN A 298 -15.22 6.12 14.05
CA ASN A 298 -16.50 5.64 13.53
C ASN A 298 -16.79 4.21 13.99
N LEU A 299 -15.82 3.30 13.90
CA LEU A 299 -16.00 1.91 14.33
C LEU A 299 -16.33 1.81 15.83
N VAL A 300 -15.68 2.61 16.68
CA VAL A 300 -15.95 2.65 18.12
C VAL A 300 -17.35 3.24 18.40
N ALA A 301 -17.65 4.39 17.80
CA ALA A 301 -18.92 5.08 18.02
C ALA A 301 -20.11 4.25 17.51
N LEU A 302 -19.95 3.51 16.40
CA LEU A 302 -20.98 2.59 15.90
C LEU A 302 -21.24 1.41 16.85
N ARG A 303 -20.31 1.08 17.75
CA ARG A 303 -20.52 0.01 18.73
C ARG A 303 -21.14 0.50 20.04
N LYS A 304 -21.29 1.82 20.21
CA LYS A 304 -21.86 2.44 21.41
C LYS A 304 -23.24 3.02 21.09
N SER A 305 -24.16 2.93 22.04
CA SER A 305 -25.47 3.59 21.98
C SER A 305 -25.44 4.87 22.82
N GLY A 306 -26.16 5.91 22.38
CA GLY A 306 -26.35 7.16 23.12
C GLY A 306 -26.15 8.42 22.27
N ILE A 307 -26.90 9.48 22.61
CA ILE A 307 -26.93 10.76 21.87
C ILE A 307 -25.54 11.38 21.70
N LYS A 308 -24.68 11.30 22.73
CA LYS A 308 -23.32 11.82 22.70
C LYS A 308 -22.43 11.19 21.62
N TYR A 309 -22.60 9.89 21.35
CA TYR A 309 -21.83 9.18 20.33
C TYR A 309 -22.35 9.49 18.92
N ILE A 310 -23.65 9.75 18.78
CA ILE A 310 -24.26 10.21 17.53
C ILE A 310 -23.77 11.61 17.18
N ILE A 311 -23.78 12.54 18.15
CA ILE A 311 -23.25 13.91 17.96
C ILE A 311 -21.77 13.84 17.59
N LEU A 312 -20.98 13.03 18.31
CA LEU A 312 -19.56 12.85 17.99
C LEU A 312 -19.35 12.31 16.57
N GLN A 313 -20.17 11.35 16.11
CA GLN A 313 -20.11 10.84 14.74
C GLN A 313 -20.43 11.91 13.71
N ILE A 314 -21.46 12.72 13.93
CA ILE A 314 -21.84 13.81 13.03
C ILE A 314 -20.69 14.80 12.93
N LEU A 315 -20.17 15.28 14.06
CA LEU A 315 -19.07 16.26 14.10
C LEU A 315 -17.82 15.73 13.40
N ILE A 316 -17.40 14.50 13.74
CA ILE A 316 -16.22 13.89 13.12
C ILE A 316 -16.41 13.68 11.63
N THR A 317 -17.62 13.32 11.20
CA THR A 317 -17.88 13.06 9.78
C THR A 317 -17.97 14.33 8.96
N VAL A 318 -18.57 15.39 9.50
CA VAL A 318 -18.59 16.70 8.85
C VAL A 318 -17.17 17.27 8.78
N PHE A 319 -16.43 17.22 9.89
CA PHE A 319 -15.04 17.67 9.95
C PHE A 319 -14.14 16.86 9.00
N ALA A 320 -14.23 15.53 9.04
CA ALA A 320 -13.52 14.65 8.13
C ALA A 320 -13.91 14.90 6.67
N GLY A 321 -15.18 15.21 6.39
CA GLY A 321 -15.61 15.54 5.04
C GLY A 321 -14.99 16.81 4.49
N ILE A 322 -14.90 17.85 5.31
CA ILE A 322 -14.21 19.09 4.95
C ILE A 322 -12.71 18.82 4.78
N CYS A 323 -12.06 18.21 5.76
CA CYS A 323 -10.62 17.95 5.70
C CYS A 323 -10.23 17.00 4.55
N PHE A 324 -10.93 15.89 4.39
CA PHE A 324 -10.60 14.91 3.35
C PHE A 324 -10.96 15.40 1.96
N SER A 325 -11.98 16.23 1.77
CA SER A 325 -12.25 16.82 0.46
C SER A 325 -11.20 17.84 0.04
N LEU A 326 -10.60 18.56 0.99
CA LEU A 326 -9.43 19.43 0.74
C LEU A 326 -8.17 18.63 0.45
N LEU A 327 -7.99 17.45 1.06
CA LEU A 327 -6.84 16.57 0.81
C LEU A 327 -7.01 15.72 -0.45
N ARG A 328 -8.25 15.36 -0.78
CA ARG A 328 -8.67 14.46 -1.87
C ARG A 328 -10.07 14.83 -2.33
N SER A 329 -10.15 15.57 -3.42
CA SER A 329 -11.41 15.97 -4.07
C SER A 329 -12.39 14.82 -4.39
N TRP A 330 -11.89 13.59 -4.62
CA TRP A 330 -12.69 12.39 -4.89
C TRP A 330 -13.20 11.66 -3.63
N PHE A 331 -12.69 12.01 -2.45
CA PHE A 331 -13.09 11.33 -1.21
C PHE A 331 -14.60 11.35 -0.94
N PRO A 332 -15.37 12.40 -1.28
CA PRO A 332 -16.83 12.39 -1.23
C PRO A 332 -17.48 11.14 -1.83
N LEU A 333 -17.05 10.72 -3.03
CA LEU A 333 -17.60 9.54 -3.68
C LEU A 333 -17.31 8.27 -2.86
N VAL A 334 -16.08 8.12 -2.38
CA VAL A 334 -15.66 6.98 -1.55
C VAL A 334 -16.42 6.95 -0.24
N PHE A 335 -16.65 8.12 0.36
CA PHE A 335 -17.37 8.25 1.61
C PHE A 335 -18.86 7.88 1.47
N LEU A 336 -19.52 8.30 0.40
CA LEU A 336 -20.90 7.88 0.11
C LEU A 336 -21.01 6.37 -0.10
N VAL A 337 -20.05 5.75 -0.80
CA VAL A 337 -20.00 4.28 -0.98
C VAL A 337 -19.71 3.55 0.34
N PHE A 338 -18.90 4.14 1.22
CA PHE A 338 -18.66 3.62 2.57
C PHE A 338 -19.96 3.63 3.40
N LEU A 339 -20.71 4.73 3.39
CA LEU A 339 -22.02 4.84 4.06
C LEU A 339 -23.05 3.88 3.47
N ALA A 340 -23.11 3.74 2.14
CA ALA A 340 -23.99 2.78 1.49
C ALA A 340 -23.67 1.35 1.91
N GLY A 341 -22.38 0.97 1.91
CA GLY A 341 -21.91 -0.33 2.39
C GLY A 341 -22.32 -0.60 3.85
N TYR A 342 -22.26 0.42 4.69
CA TYR A 342 -22.75 0.36 6.07
C TYR A 342 -24.28 0.13 6.14
N CYS A 343 -25.06 0.87 5.37
CA CYS A 343 -26.51 0.68 5.28
C CYS A 343 -26.89 -0.75 4.85
N PHE A 344 -26.18 -1.31 3.86
CA PHE A 344 -26.41 -2.66 3.37
C PHE A 344 -26.00 -3.76 4.36
N GLU A 345 -24.96 -3.54 5.17
CA GLU A 345 -24.57 -4.48 6.24
C GLU A 345 -25.60 -4.48 7.38
N SER A 346 -26.25 -3.33 7.63
CA SER A 346 -27.23 -3.14 8.70
C SER A 346 -28.64 -3.65 8.35
N ARG A 347 -28.76 -4.83 7.71
CA ARG A 347 -30.05 -5.35 7.19
C ARG A 347 -31.20 -5.40 8.22
N ASN A 348 -30.89 -5.58 9.52
CA ASN A 348 -31.86 -5.56 10.63
C ASN A 348 -31.71 -4.34 11.58
N GLY A 349 -31.10 -3.25 11.11
CA GLY A 349 -30.84 -2.06 11.93
C GLY A 349 -32.05 -1.13 12.11
N ASN A 350 -32.19 -0.59 13.32
CA ASN A 350 -33.14 0.45 13.72
C ASN A 350 -33.22 1.57 12.67
N ILE A 351 -34.43 1.92 12.22
CA ILE A 351 -34.69 2.90 11.15
C ILE A 351 -34.05 4.27 11.44
N LEU A 352 -33.98 4.65 12.71
CA LEU A 352 -33.30 5.85 13.21
C LEU A 352 -31.83 5.88 12.81
N ARG A 353 -31.17 4.72 12.79
CA ARG A 353 -29.75 4.60 12.45
C ARG A 353 -29.51 4.75 10.96
N LYS A 354 -30.45 4.30 10.11
CA LYS A 354 -30.39 4.54 8.66
C LYS A 354 -30.65 6.01 8.34
N ALA A 355 -31.62 6.63 9.02
CA ALA A 355 -31.90 8.06 8.91
C ALA A 355 -30.69 8.91 9.34
N GLN A 356 -30.00 8.53 10.43
CA GLN A 356 -28.75 9.19 10.86
C GLN A 356 -27.66 9.13 9.79
N LEU A 357 -27.48 8.00 9.11
CA LEU A 357 -26.48 7.87 8.05
C LEU A 357 -26.83 8.71 6.82
N ILE A 358 -28.12 8.82 6.49
CA ILE A 358 -28.61 9.70 5.43
C ILE A 358 -28.35 11.17 5.81
N LEU A 359 -28.66 11.56 7.04
CA LEU A 359 -28.37 12.92 7.54
C LEU A 359 -26.87 13.22 7.49
N ILE A 360 -26.03 12.28 7.91
CA ILE A 360 -24.57 12.39 7.82
C ILE A 360 -24.12 12.55 6.36
N ALA A 361 -24.68 11.78 5.42
CA ALA A 361 -24.40 11.90 3.99
C ALA A 361 -24.80 13.29 3.45
N LEU A 362 -25.98 13.78 3.82
CA LEU A 362 -26.49 15.08 3.41
C LEU A 362 -25.64 16.22 3.98
N LEU A 363 -25.31 16.19 5.27
CA LEU A 363 -24.44 17.19 5.91
C LEU A 363 -23.05 17.20 5.28
N PHE A 364 -22.51 16.03 4.96
CA PHE A 364 -21.25 15.90 4.23
C PHE A 364 -21.34 16.49 2.82
N CYS A 365 -22.38 16.15 2.05
CA CYS A 365 -22.57 16.70 0.72
C CYS A 365 -22.73 18.22 0.77
N PHE A 366 -23.48 18.73 1.74
CA PHE A 366 -23.68 20.16 1.92
C PHE A 366 -22.39 20.88 2.33
N SER A 367 -21.59 20.31 3.24
CA SER A 367 -20.31 20.91 3.65
C SER A 367 -19.27 20.89 2.52
N TYR A 368 -19.33 19.89 1.65
CA TYR A 368 -18.47 19.80 0.47
C TYR A 368 -18.87 20.75 -0.67
N LEU A 369 -20.17 20.82 -0.95
CA LEU A 369 -20.71 21.59 -2.08
C LEU A 369 -20.88 23.08 -1.75
N SER A 370 -21.16 23.45 -0.50
CA SER A 370 -21.46 24.85 -0.14
C SER A 370 -20.30 25.82 -0.41
N PRO A 371 -19.02 25.52 -0.15
CA PRO A 371 -17.93 26.46 -0.47
C PRO A 371 -17.73 26.65 -1.97
N ARG A 372 -18.07 25.62 -2.77
CA ARG A 372 -17.96 25.65 -4.24
C ARG A 372 -19.09 26.46 -4.88
N PHE A 373 -20.32 26.23 -4.42
CA PHE A 373 -21.49 26.98 -4.89
C PHE A 373 -21.47 28.44 -4.44
N LEU A 374 -21.12 28.71 -3.16
CA LEU A 374 -21.07 30.07 -2.62
C LEU A 374 -19.84 30.85 -3.10
N GLY A 375 -18.78 30.14 -3.52
CA GLY A 375 -17.56 30.74 -4.04
C GLY A 375 -17.58 31.08 -5.53
N GLY A 376 -18.64 30.74 -6.27
CA GLY A 376 -18.74 30.98 -7.72
C GLY A 376 -17.64 30.29 -8.53
N GLN A 377 -17.24 29.08 -8.14
CA GLN A 377 -16.10 28.39 -8.74
C GLN A 377 -16.53 27.44 -9.86
N ASP A 378 -15.98 27.65 -11.06
CA ASP A 378 -16.22 26.85 -12.27
C ASP A 378 -15.33 25.58 -12.36
N ASP A 379 -14.58 25.26 -11.31
CA ASP A 379 -13.68 24.10 -11.29
C ASP A 379 -14.45 22.77 -11.16
N SER A 380 -13.91 21.71 -11.78
CA SER A 380 -14.57 20.41 -11.81
C SER A 380 -14.76 19.78 -10.42
N LEU A 381 -15.74 18.88 -10.31
CA LEU A 381 -16.09 18.19 -9.08
C LEU A 381 -14.97 17.28 -8.55
N ILE A 382 -14.00 16.89 -9.38
CA ILE A 382 -12.83 16.11 -8.97
C ILE A 382 -11.58 16.88 -9.37
N ALA A 383 -10.97 17.56 -8.41
CA ALA A 383 -9.68 18.23 -8.56
C ALA A 383 -8.61 17.22 -9.00
N THR A 384 -8.40 17.20 -10.31
CA THR A 384 -7.29 16.62 -11.06
C THR A 384 -6.89 17.76 -11.99
N ASN A 385 -5.61 18.00 -12.25
CA ASN A 385 -5.21 19.18 -13.05
C ASN A 385 -5.78 19.12 -14.49
N ASN A 386 -6.28 17.97 -14.95
CA ASN A 386 -7.11 17.82 -16.16
C ASN A 386 -8.62 17.73 -15.93
N SER A 387 -9.09 17.49 -14.70
CA SER A 387 -10.53 17.42 -14.37
C SER A 387 -11.30 16.34 -15.16
N GLN A 388 -10.61 15.31 -15.66
CA GLN A 388 -11.14 14.43 -16.70
C GLN A 388 -10.75 12.96 -16.49
N VAL A 389 -11.48 12.07 -17.17
CA VAL A 389 -11.19 10.64 -17.22
C VAL A 389 -9.81 10.43 -17.84
N ASN A 390 -8.90 9.81 -17.09
CA ASN A 390 -7.48 9.80 -17.44
C ASN A 390 -6.92 8.37 -17.35
N PHE A 391 -6.68 7.75 -18.52
CA PHE A 391 -6.09 6.41 -18.60
C PHE A 391 -4.63 6.38 -19.11
N VAL A 392 -4.01 7.53 -19.43
CA VAL A 392 -2.68 7.62 -20.08
C VAL A 392 -1.70 8.50 -19.30
N ILE A 393 -2.07 9.73 -18.96
CA ILE A 393 -1.15 10.74 -18.40
C ILE A 393 -1.27 10.80 -16.88
N GLY A 394 -0.31 11.40 -16.18
CA GLY A 394 -0.48 11.71 -14.76
C GLY A 394 -1.48 12.85 -14.54
N ASN A 395 -1.95 13.07 -13.31
CA ASN A 395 -2.96 14.08 -12.97
C ASN A 395 -2.41 15.47 -12.59
N ASN A 396 -1.09 15.64 -12.71
CA ASN A 396 -0.32 16.86 -12.57
C ASN A 396 0.69 16.90 -13.75
N PRO A 397 1.00 18.07 -14.34
CA PRO A 397 2.18 18.35 -15.17
C PRO A 397 3.42 17.46 -14.90
N TYR A 398 3.71 17.20 -13.62
CA TYR A 398 4.87 16.45 -13.14
C TYR A 398 4.55 15.11 -12.46
N SER A 399 3.31 14.64 -12.58
CA SER A 399 2.97 13.28 -12.16
C SER A 399 3.15 12.31 -13.31
N GLN A 400 3.60 11.11 -12.97
CA GLN A 400 3.91 10.08 -13.95
C GLN A 400 2.63 9.35 -14.32
N GLY A 401 2.33 9.35 -15.62
CA GLY A 401 1.22 8.58 -16.17
C GLY A 401 1.48 7.08 -16.21
N THR A 402 0.63 6.33 -16.93
CA THR A 402 0.69 4.87 -17.12
C THR A 402 1.94 4.42 -17.89
N TYR A 403 2.71 5.41 -18.31
CA TYR A 403 3.74 5.36 -19.30
C TYR A 403 5.06 5.97 -18.83
N THR A 404 5.27 6.11 -17.52
CA THR A 404 6.54 6.61 -16.93
C THR A 404 6.98 7.99 -17.44
N ARG A 405 6.02 8.79 -17.91
CA ARG A 405 6.23 10.07 -18.59
C ARG A 405 5.45 11.18 -17.90
N HIS A 406 6.07 12.34 -17.78
CA HIS A 406 5.43 13.56 -17.28
C HIS A 406 4.48 14.12 -18.32
N TRP A 407 3.40 14.75 -17.86
CA TRP A 407 2.49 15.47 -18.74
C TRP A 407 3.25 16.53 -19.53
N VAL A 408 4.13 17.31 -18.91
CA VAL A 408 4.91 18.37 -19.60
C VAL A 408 5.75 17.80 -20.74
N THR A 409 6.42 16.67 -20.50
CA THR A 409 7.23 15.97 -21.51
C THR A 409 6.35 15.35 -22.61
N PHE A 410 5.14 14.92 -22.28
CA PHE A 410 4.17 14.43 -23.27
C PHE A 410 3.64 15.56 -24.18
N VAL A 411 3.30 16.71 -23.60
CA VAL A 411 2.86 17.92 -24.34
C VAL A 411 3.94 18.39 -25.32
N ALA A 412 5.17 18.58 -24.82
CA ALA A 412 6.26 19.16 -25.57
C ALA A 412 6.65 18.34 -26.82
N GLU A 413 6.75 17.02 -26.68
CA GLU A 413 7.08 16.14 -27.81
C GLU A 413 5.88 15.94 -28.75
N SER A 414 4.65 15.95 -28.24
CA SER A 414 3.45 15.82 -29.08
C SER A 414 3.06 17.12 -29.79
N LYS A 415 3.80 18.22 -29.57
CA LYS A 415 3.51 19.57 -30.07
C LYS A 415 2.08 20.04 -29.75
N LEU A 416 1.55 19.59 -28.63
CA LEU A 416 0.24 20.03 -28.12
C LEU A 416 0.43 21.28 -27.28
N ASP A 417 -0.61 22.09 -27.11
CA ASP A 417 -0.60 23.13 -26.09
C ASP A 417 -0.77 22.50 -24.69
N VAL A 418 -0.34 23.18 -23.63
CA VAL A 418 -0.39 22.67 -22.24
C VAL A 418 -1.84 22.61 -21.71
N ASN A 419 -2.82 23.02 -22.50
CA ASN A 419 -4.22 23.04 -22.13
C ASN A 419 -4.80 21.61 -21.98
N SER A 420 -5.37 21.34 -20.80
CA SER A 420 -5.99 20.06 -20.45
C SER A 420 -7.11 19.62 -21.40
N LYS A 421 -7.84 20.57 -22.01
CA LYS A 421 -8.94 20.26 -22.96
C LYS A 421 -8.45 19.71 -24.30
N GLU A 422 -7.37 20.25 -24.84
CA GLU A 422 -6.81 19.81 -26.13
C GLU A 422 -6.22 18.41 -26.01
N MET A 423 -5.50 18.17 -24.91
CA MET A 423 -4.98 16.85 -24.58
C MET A 423 -6.08 15.80 -24.41
N ALA A 424 -7.20 16.17 -23.79
CA ALA A 424 -8.38 15.31 -23.66
C ALA A 424 -8.89 14.83 -25.02
N ASN A 425 -9.08 15.79 -25.93
CA ASN A 425 -9.63 15.54 -27.26
C ASN A 425 -8.67 14.66 -28.06
N TYR A 426 -7.37 14.92 -27.95
CA TYR A 426 -6.33 14.10 -28.56
C TYR A 426 -6.34 12.66 -28.02
N LEU A 427 -6.35 12.47 -26.69
CA LEU A 427 -6.41 11.15 -26.07
C LEU A 427 -7.71 10.41 -26.43
N MET A 428 -8.84 11.11 -26.45
CA MET A 428 -10.14 10.54 -26.84
C MET A 428 -10.13 10.08 -28.30
N GLN A 429 -9.51 10.85 -29.20
CA GLN A 429 -9.33 10.43 -30.59
C GLN A 429 -8.42 9.19 -30.69
N ILE A 430 -7.35 9.12 -29.91
CA ILE A 430 -6.49 7.93 -29.84
C ILE A 430 -7.29 6.70 -29.40
N TYR A 431 -8.09 6.79 -28.33
CA TYR A 431 -8.89 5.66 -27.85
C TYR A 431 -10.00 5.27 -28.82
N LYS A 432 -10.63 6.24 -29.50
CA LYS A 432 -11.61 5.94 -30.55
C LYS A 432 -11.00 5.17 -31.72
N LYS A 433 -9.75 5.51 -32.09
CA LYS A 433 -9.01 4.82 -33.13
C LYS A 433 -8.47 3.46 -32.67
N ASN A 434 -8.17 3.31 -31.38
CA ASN A 434 -7.51 2.14 -30.79
C ASN A 434 -8.18 1.74 -29.44
N PRO A 435 -9.39 1.17 -29.46
CA PRO A 435 -10.17 0.87 -28.24
C PRO A 435 -9.48 -0.10 -27.29
N GLU A 436 -8.63 -0.99 -27.81
CA GLU A 436 -7.81 -1.94 -27.04
C GLU A 436 -6.85 -1.26 -26.06
N LEU A 437 -6.48 0.00 -26.32
CA LEU A 437 -5.62 0.77 -25.40
C LEU A 437 -6.32 1.03 -24.05
N VAL A 438 -7.65 1.13 -24.02
CA VAL A 438 -8.41 1.30 -22.77
C VAL A 438 -8.23 0.09 -21.87
N PHE A 439 -8.43 -1.12 -22.42
CA PHE A 439 -8.25 -2.37 -21.67
C PHE A 439 -6.81 -2.57 -21.23
N THR A 440 -5.86 -2.25 -22.11
CA THR A 440 -4.42 -2.33 -21.83
C THR A 440 -4.04 -1.37 -20.68
N ASN A 441 -4.63 -0.17 -20.63
CA ASN A 441 -4.41 0.80 -19.56
C ASN A 441 -5.10 0.46 -18.24
N LEU A 442 -6.29 -0.14 -18.28
CA LEU A 442 -6.93 -0.64 -17.06
C LEU A 442 -6.14 -1.79 -16.44
N TYR A 443 -5.68 -2.73 -17.29
CA TYR A 443 -4.79 -3.81 -16.85
C TYR A 443 -3.50 -3.27 -16.24
N LYS A 444 -2.87 -2.27 -16.86
CA LYS A 444 -1.69 -1.56 -16.30
C LYS A 444 -1.91 -1.07 -14.89
N LYS A 445 -2.96 -0.30 -14.68
CA LYS A 445 -3.27 0.29 -13.38
C LYS A 445 -3.55 -0.78 -12.33
N LEU A 446 -4.24 -1.85 -12.71
CA LEU A 446 -4.43 -3.02 -11.83
C LEU A 446 -3.08 -3.66 -11.42
N MET A 447 -2.16 -3.82 -12.37
CA MET A 447 -0.83 -4.36 -12.08
C MET A 447 -0.01 -3.42 -11.18
N LEU A 448 -0.04 -2.12 -11.42
CA LEU A 448 0.58 -1.10 -10.55
C LEU A 448 -0.05 -1.07 -9.15
N TRP A 449 -1.33 -1.40 -9.03
CA TRP A 449 -2.03 -1.42 -7.75
C TRP A 449 -1.69 -2.66 -6.92
N PHE A 450 -1.67 -3.86 -7.53
CA PHE A 450 -1.49 -5.13 -6.81
C PHE A 450 -0.06 -5.68 -6.80
N VAL A 451 0.73 -5.43 -7.84
CA VAL A 451 2.13 -5.89 -7.92
C VAL A 451 3.06 -4.75 -7.54
N GLY A 452 2.71 -3.53 -7.93
CA GLY A 452 3.39 -2.31 -7.52
C GLY A 452 4.58 -1.92 -8.37
N ALA A 453 4.97 -0.65 -8.24
CA ALA A 453 6.16 -0.05 -8.83
C ALA A 453 7.08 0.55 -7.75
N GLY A 454 8.40 0.59 -8.01
CA GLY A 454 9.39 1.26 -7.16
C GLY A 454 9.19 2.77 -7.09
N GLY A 455 9.97 3.42 -6.24
CA GLY A 455 10.09 4.87 -6.32
C GLY A 455 10.66 5.25 -7.70
N PRO A 456 10.09 6.25 -8.39
CA PRO A 456 10.59 6.65 -9.68
C PRO A 456 12.02 7.16 -9.55
N ARG A 457 12.94 6.57 -10.34
CA ARG A 457 14.30 7.08 -10.49
C ARG A 457 14.43 7.74 -11.86
N PRO A 458 14.84 9.02 -11.93
CA PRO A 458 15.06 9.69 -13.19
C PRO A 458 16.15 8.99 -13.98
N LEU A 459 15.90 8.80 -15.28
CA LEU A 459 16.82 8.25 -16.26
C LEU A 459 16.68 9.08 -17.54
N GLY A 460 17.42 10.18 -17.62
CA GLY A 460 17.19 11.23 -18.61
C GLY A 460 15.84 11.92 -18.39
N ASN A 461 15.00 11.99 -19.44
CA ASN A 461 13.65 12.59 -19.38
C ASN A 461 12.55 11.63 -18.88
N TYR A 462 12.92 10.42 -18.44
CA TYR A 462 11.99 9.33 -18.08
C TYR A 462 12.25 8.81 -16.67
N TYR A 463 11.36 7.95 -16.16
CA TYR A 463 11.55 7.32 -14.85
C TYR A 463 11.47 5.80 -14.90
N GLN A 464 12.40 5.15 -14.22
CA GLN A 464 12.33 3.72 -13.96
C GLN A 464 11.83 3.45 -12.55
N HIS A 465 11.15 2.32 -12.37
CA HIS A 465 10.60 1.90 -11.09
C HIS A 465 11.18 0.55 -10.61
N PRO A 466 12.51 0.35 -10.58
CA PRO A 466 13.06 -0.93 -10.17
C PRO A 466 12.75 -1.17 -8.69
N LEU A 467 11.94 -2.19 -8.40
CA LEU A 467 11.87 -2.79 -7.08
C LEU A 467 12.87 -3.92 -6.99
N LEU A 468 13.34 -4.20 -5.78
CA LEU A 468 14.03 -5.44 -5.50
C LEU A 468 13.06 -6.62 -5.69
N ILE A 469 13.57 -7.78 -6.11
CA ILE A 469 12.77 -9.02 -6.19
C ILE A 469 12.02 -9.28 -4.86
N SER A 470 12.70 -9.04 -3.74
CA SER A 470 12.13 -9.17 -2.40
C SER A 470 10.90 -8.28 -2.17
N GLN A 471 10.91 -7.07 -2.72
CA GLN A 471 9.80 -6.13 -2.62
C GLN A 471 8.65 -6.54 -3.54
N TYR A 472 8.93 -7.07 -4.73
CA TYR A 472 7.89 -7.66 -5.59
C TYR A 472 7.20 -8.84 -4.89
N PHE A 473 7.98 -9.78 -4.34
CA PHE A 473 7.45 -10.93 -3.62
C PHE A 473 6.61 -10.49 -2.41
N TYR A 474 7.10 -9.53 -1.63
CA TYR A 474 6.35 -8.95 -0.52
C TYR A 474 5.01 -8.37 -1.00
N ARG A 475 5.01 -7.53 -2.05
CA ARG A 475 3.79 -6.88 -2.56
C ARG A 475 2.79 -7.89 -3.09
N ILE A 476 3.23 -8.87 -3.88
CA ILE A 476 2.36 -9.95 -4.37
C ILE A 476 1.76 -10.72 -3.17
N SER A 477 2.55 -11.04 -2.16
CA SER A 477 2.08 -11.72 -0.94
C SER A 477 0.99 -10.92 -0.22
N ILE A 478 1.24 -9.63 0.03
CA ILE A 478 0.30 -8.72 0.68
C ILE A 478 -0.99 -8.58 -0.15
N SER A 479 -0.88 -8.43 -1.46
CA SER A 479 -2.02 -8.30 -2.37
C SER A 479 -2.87 -9.57 -2.40
N LEU A 480 -2.26 -10.75 -2.40
CA LEU A 480 -3.00 -12.01 -2.30
C LEU A 480 -3.74 -12.12 -0.95
N LEU A 481 -3.07 -11.76 0.16
CA LEU A 481 -3.71 -11.74 1.49
C LEU A 481 -4.86 -10.74 1.55
N LEU A 482 -4.68 -9.57 0.97
CA LEU A 482 -5.71 -8.56 0.82
C LEU A 482 -6.91 -9.08 0.01
N LEU A 483 -6.67 -9.70 -1.15
CA LEU A 483 -7.74 -10.29 -1.98
C LEU A 483 -8.49 -11.39 -1.23
N VAL A 484 -7.78 -12.26 -0.51
CA VAL A 484 -8.41 -13.27 0.37
C VAL A 484 -9.27 -12.58 1.43
N GLY A 485 -8.76 -11.55 2.08
CA GLY A 485 -9.49 -10.78 3.09
C GLY A 485 -10.76 -10.13 2.52
N LEU A 486 -10.64 -9.48 1.37
CA LEU A 486 -11.72 -8.82 0.63
C LEU A 486 -12.84 -9.82 0.27
N ILE A 487 -12.50 -10.90 -0.42
CA ILE A 487 -13.45 -11.94 -0.85
C ILE A 487 -14.15 -12.55 0.36
N ARG A 488 -13.43 -12.80 1.45
CA ARG A 488 -13.97 -13.43 2.65
C ARG A 488 -14.92 -12.51 3.41
N LEU A 489 -14.59 -11.22 3.55
CA LEU A 489 -15.52 -10.26 4.16
C LEU A 489 -16.81 -10.10 3.34
N ILE A 490 -16.71 -10.05 2.01
CA ILE A 490 -17.88 -10.05 1.11
C ILE A 490 -18.73 -11.31 1.33
N LYS A 491 -18.11 -12.50 1.39
CA LYS A 491 -18.83 -13.76 1.72
C LYS A 491 -19.49 -13.73 3.10
N HIS A 492 -18.88 -13.09 4.08
CA HIS A 492 -19.45 -12.85 5.41
C HIS A 492 -20.46 -11.70 5.47
N LYS A 493 -20.82 -11.10 4.32
CA LYS A 493 -21.75 -9.96 4.22
C LYS A 493 -21.29 -8.73 5.01
N LYS A 494 -19.96 -8.55 5.14
CA LYS A 494 -19.30 -7.40 5.76
C LYS A 494 -18.82 -6.45 4.68
N PHE A 495 -19.66 -5.48 4.30
CA PHE A 495 -19.46 -4.69 3.08
C PHE A 495 -18.75 -3.35 3.29
N ILE A 496 -18.73 -2.82 4.51
CA ILE A 496 -18.23 -1.47 4.81
C ILE A 496 -16.81 -1.23 4.30
N LEU A 497 -15.86 -2.10 4.67
CA LEU A 497 -14.46 -1.96 4.27
C LEU A 497 -14.21 -2.40 2.81
N PRO A 498 -14.81 -3.50 2.31
CA PRO A 498 -14.71 -3.86 0.90
C PRO A 498 -15.24 -2.80 -0.06
N SER A 499 -16.39 -2.16 0.23
CA SER A 499 -16.97 -1.16 -0.67
C SER A 499 -16.10 0.08 -0.76
N ALA A 500 -15.55 0.55 0.37
CA ALA A 500 -14.62 1.68 0.40
C ALA A 500 -13.29 1.35 -0.31
N TYR A 501 -12.76 0.13 -0.14
CA TYR A 501 -11.54 -0.26 -0.85
C TYR A 501 -11.76 -0.31 -2.37
N LEU A 502 -12.86 -0.92 -2.81
CA LEU A 502 -13.21 -1.03 -4.23
C LEU A 502 -13.53 0.33 -4.85
N SER A 503 -14.11 1.27 -4.10
CA SER A 503 -14.34 2.63 -4.61
C SER A 503 -13.04 3.43 -4.74
N ILE A 504 -12.10 3.31 -3.80
CA ILE A 504 -10.76 3.93 -3.97
C ILE A 504 -10.04 3.32 -5.17
N LEU A 505 -10.09 1.99 -5.33
CA LEU A 505 -9.53 1.31 -6.51
C LEU A 505 -10.20 1.81 -7.79
N PHE A 506 -11.52 1.92 -7.84
CA PHE A 506 -12.25 2.43 -9.01
C PHE A 506 -11.85 3.88 -9.34
N VAL A 507 -11.77 4.75 -8.33
CA VAL A 507 -11.29 6.12 -8.49
C VAL A 507 -9.88 6.13 -9.06
N HIS A 508 -8.99 5.28 -8.56
CA HIS A 508 -7.67 5.10 -9.14
C HIS A 508 -7.77 4.68 -10.61
N LEU A 509 -8.47 3.58 -10.94
CA LEU A 509 -8.55 3.08 -12.30
C LEU A 509 -9.09 4.10 -13.32
N VAL A 510 -10.06 4.92 -12.93
CA VAL A 510 -10.71 5.91 -13.82
C VAL A 510 -9.94 7.23 -13.89
N PHE A 511 -9.47 7.72 -12.76
CA PHE A 511 -8.98 9.10 -12.66
C PHE A 511 -7.48 9.19 -12.43
N PHE A 512 -6.83 8.25 -11.75
CA PHE A 512 -5.42 8.39 -11.34
C PHE A 512 -4.55 7.31 -11.97
N VAL A 513 -3.28 7.61 -12.17
CA VAL A 513 -2.33 6.60 -12.69
C VAL A 513 -1.16 6.33 -11.76
N ASP A 514 -1.13 7.08 -10.66
CA ASP A 514 -0.02 7.08 -9.75
C ASP A 514 -0.11 5.96 -8.72
N TYR A 515 0.97 5.20 -8.54
CA TYR A 515 1.07 4.16 -7.53
C TYR A 515 1.03 4.71 -6.09
N ARG A 516 1.33 6.01 -5.91
CA ARG A 516 1.22 6.74 -4.62
C ARG A 516 -0.19 6.63 -4.02
N PHE A 517 -1.19 6.40 -4.86
CA PHE A 517 -2.58 6.21 -4.46
C PHE A 517 -2.84 4.95 -3.63
N THR A 518 -1.93 3.97 -3.65
CA THR A 518 -2.03 2.82 -2.74
C THR A 518 -1.91 3.23 -1.27
N LEU A 519 -1.23 4.35 -0.97
CA LEU A 519 -1.07 4.89 0.38
C LEU A 519 -2.41 5.37 0.97
N THR A 520 -3.34 5.87 0.14
CA THR A 520 -4.67 6.33 0.60
C THR A 520 -5.59 5.18 0.96
N ALA A 521 -5.40 4.00 0.34
CA ALA A 521 -6.13 2.78 0.70
C ALA A 521 -5.52 2.02 1.88
N MET A 522 -4.29 2.35 2.28
CA MET A 522 -3.52 1.62 3.28
C MET A 522 -4.24 1.41 4.63
N PRO A 523 -5.01 2.37 5.17
CA PRO A 523 -5.81 2.14 6.39
C PRO A 523 -6.79 0.96 6.28
N ILE A 524 -7.37 0.74 5.09
CA ILE A 524 -8.27 -0.38 4.83
C ILE A 524 -7.46 -1.66 4.60
N GLN A 525 -6.34 -1.56 3.87
CA GLN A 525 -5.43 -2.70 3.66
C GLN A 525 -4.92 -3.27 4.99
N ALA A 526 -4.65 -2.41 5.97
CA ALA A 526 -4.21 -2.79 7.31
C ALA A 526 -5.26 -3.60 8.10
N VAL A 527 -6.52 -3.64 7.65
CA VAL A 527 -7.54 -4.55 8.19
C VAL A 527 -7.69 -5.79 7.31
N LEU A 528 -7.76 -5.61 5.98
CA LEU A 528 -7.98 -6.70 5.03
C LEU A 528 -6.83 -7.72 5.03
N VAL A 529 -5.58 -7.26 5.10
CA VAL A 529 -4.40 -8.12 5.09
C VAL A 529 -4.35 -9.02 6.34
N PRO A 530 -4.44 -8.50 7.59
CA PRO A 530 -4.54 -9.35 8.77
C PRO A 530 -5.71 -10.32 8.76
N PHE A 531 -6.87 -9.90 8.23
CA PHE A 531 -8.02 -10.79 8.08
C PHE A 531 -7.71 -11.93 7.12
N GLY A 532 -7.08 -11.63 5.98
CA GLY A 532 -6.58 -12.62 5.03
C GLY A 532 -5.59 -13.61 5.65
N ILE A 533 -4.64 -13.12 6.46
CA ILE A 533 -3.68 -13.96 7.20
C ILE A 533 -4.42 -14.95 8.11
N ILE A 534 -5.37 -14.47 8.91
CA ILE A 534 -6.13 -15.31 9.85
C ILE A 534 -6.95 -16.37 9.09
N VAL A 535 -7.61 -15.99 7.99
CA VAL A 535 -8.38 -16.94 7.18
C VAL A 535 -7.47 -18.00 6.58
N MET A 536 -6.33 -17.61 5.99
CA MET A 536 -5.38 -18.55 5.40
C MET A 536 -4.81 -19.50 6.46
N ALA A 537 -4.43 -18.99 7.63
CA ALA A 537 -3.96 -19.81 8.74
C ALA A 537 -5.00 -20.84 9.18
N ASN A 538 -6.28 -20.45 9.27
CA ASN A 538 -7.37 -21.36 9.63
C ASN A 538 -7.63 -22.43 8.55
N ILE A 539 -7.54 -22.07 7.28
CA ILE A 539 -7.68 -23.02 6.16
C ILE A 539 -6.56 -24.07 6.20
N ILE A 540 -5.33 -23.62 6.39
CA ILE A 540 -4.16 -24.50 6.49
C ILE A 540 -4.31 -25.43 7.71
N LYS A 541 -4.69 -24.90 8.87
CA LYS A 541 -4.93 -25.71 10.08
C LYS A 541 -5.99 -26.78 9.86
N LYS A 542 -7.11 -26.43 9.20
CA LYS A 542 -8.20 -27.40 8.94
C LYS A 542 -7.75 -28.52 8.00
N LYS A 543 -7.01 -28.20 6.93
CA LYS A 543 -6.50 -29.19 5.96
C LYS A 543 -5.39 -30.10 6.50
N ILE A 544 -4.70 -29.68 7.56
CA ILE A 544 -3.66 -30.50 8.21
C ILE A 544 -4.29 -31.44 9.26
N ALA A 545 -5.46 -31.09 9.80
CA ALA A 545 -6.17 -31.89 10.80
C ALA A 545 -7.07 -32.98 10.19
N THR A 546 -7.36 -32.88 8.89
CA THR A 546 -8.06 -33.88 8.06
C THR A 546 -7.05 -34.60 7.20
#